data_AF-A0A7X6TYP9-F1
#
_entry.id   AF-A0A7X6TYP9-F1
#
_cell.length_a   1.000
_cell.length_b   1.000
_cell.length_c   1.000
_cell.angle_alpha   90.00
_cell.angle_beta   90.00
_cell.angle_gamma   90.00
#
_symmetry.space_group_name_H-M   'P 1'
#
loop_
_entity.id
_entity.type
_entity.pdbx_description
1 polymer ?
#
loop_
_entity_poly.entity_id
_entity_poly.type
_entity_poly.pdbx_seq_one_letter_code
_entity_poly.pdbx_strand_id
1 'polypeptide(L)' 'MKPLIGITASVTWENEGDAFTGYKRNYLSFDYSDAIIASGGIPIILPTT' A
#
# COMPACT_ATOMS: atom_id res chain seq x y z
N MET A 1 20.07 -0.45 13.55
CA MET A 1 19.45 0.07 12.31
C MET A 1 18.21 -0.75 12.04
N LYS A 2 17.05 -0.14 11.73
CA LYS A 2 15.84 -0.91 11.37
C LYS A 2 15.89 -1.24 9.86
N PRO A 3 15.53 -2.47 9.44
CA PRO A 3 15.53 -2.82 8.02
C PRO A 3 14.43 -2.06 7.26
N LEU A 4 14.75 -1.62 6.04
CA LEU A 4 13.78 -1.05 5.10
C LEU A 4 13.22 -2.18 4.23
N ILE A 5 11.89 -2.32 4.20
CA ILE A 5 11.23 -3.38 3.45
C ILE A 5 10.30 -2.75 2.41
N GLY A 6 10.59 -2.98 1.14
CA GLY A 6 9.79 -2.51 0.01
C GLY A 6 8.57 -3.40 -0.21
N ILE A 7 7.42 -2.79 -0.46
CA ILE A 7 6.16 -3.48 -0.76
C ILE A 7 5.60 -2.90 -2.05
N THR A 8 5.41 -3.73 -3.08
CA THR A 8 4.78 -3.28 -4.33
C THR A 8 3.29 -3.06 -4.11
N ALA A 9 2.79 -1.90 -4.52
CA ALA A 9 1.36 -1.64 -4.54
C ALA A 9 0.64 -2.48 -5.63
N SER A 10 -0.68 -2.51 -5.58
CA SER A 10 -1.56 -2.93 -6.68
C SER A 10 -2.39 -1.75 -7.16
N VAL A 11 -3.03 -1.86 -8.31
CA VAL A 11 -3.95 -0.82 -8.82
C VAL A 11 -5.39 -1.19 -8.43
N THR A 12 -6.10 -0.25 -7.80
CA THR A 12 -7.54 -0.37 -7.52
C THR A 12 -8.29 0.87 -8.02
N TRP A 13 -9.59 0.71 -8.26
CA TRP A 13 -10.54 1.78 -8.57
C TRP A 13 -11.93 1.38 -8.07
N GLU A 14 -12.72 2.37 -7.63
CA GLU A 14 -14.08 2.11 -7.15
C GLU A 14 -15.11 2.36 -8.25
N ASN A 15 -16.15 1.52 -8.23
CA ASN A 15 -17.31 1.66 -9.12
C ASN A 15 -18.38 2.46 -8.35
N GLU A 16 -18.54 3.72 -8.74
CA GLU A 16 -19.58 4.70 -8.37
C GLU A 16 -19.98 4.81 -6.88
N GLY A 17 -19.94 6.05 -6.36
CA GLY A 17 -20.47 6.40 -5.03
C GLY A 17 -19.41 6.75 -3.98
N ASP A 18 -18.13 6.63 -4.31
CA ASP A 18 -17.01 7.07 -3.47
C ASP A 18 -16.33 8.33 -4.05
N ALA A 19 -15.64 9.08 -3.17
CA ALA A 19 -14.90 10.29 -3.49
C ALA A 19 -13.80 10.08 -4.56
N PHE A 20 -13.40 8.83 -4.79
CA PHE A 20 -12.37 8.43 -5.76
C PHE A 20 -12.92 7.63 -6.95
N THR A 21 -14.23 7.72 -7.21
CA THR A 21 -14.87 7.06 -8.37
C THR A 21 -14.11 7.34 -9.66
N GLY A 22 -13.70 6.29 -10.37
CA GLY A 22 -12.98 6.37 -11.65
C GLY A 22 -11.48 6.71 -11.56
N TYR A 23 -10.94 7.01 -10.37
CA TYR A 23 -9.52 7.26 -10.19
C TYR A 23 -8.75 5.94 -9.96
N LYS A 24 -7.73 5.71 -10.78
CA LYS A 24 -6.75 4.64 -10.54
C LYS A 24 -5.85 5.02 -9.39
N ARG A 25 -5.83 4.19 -8.34
CA ARG A 25 -5.00 4.39 -7.16
C ARG A 25 -4.03 3.24 -7.00
N ASN A 26 -2.78 3.57 -6.67
CA ASN A 26 -1.90 2.62 -6.04
C ASN A 26 -2.45 2.32 -4.65
N TYR A 27 -2.65 1.05 -4.34
CA TYR A 27 -3.25 0.57 -3.11
C TYR A 27 -2.47 -0.62 -2.55
N LEU A 28 -2.45 -0.72 -1.22
CA LEU A 28 -1.87 -1.83 -0.47
C LEU A 28 -2.73 -2.06 0.77
N SER A 29 -2.99 -3.32 1.13
CA SER A 29 -3.64 -3.63 2.42
C SER A 29 -2.76 -3.19 3.59
N PHE A 30 -3.37 -2.61 4.62
CA PHE A 30 -2.65 -2.16 5.81
C PHE A 30 -1.95 -3.31 6.55
N ASP A 31 -2.48 -4.53 6.47
CA ASP A 31 -1.93 -5.72 7.11
C ASP A 31 -0.46 -5.99 6.75
N TYR A 32 -0.04 -5.65 5.52
CA TYR A 32 1.36 -5.80 5.10
C TYR A 32 2.29 -4.82 5.82
N SER A 33 1.85 -3.57 5.98
CA SER A 33 2.59 -2.55 6.72
C SER A 33 2.67 -2.92 8.20
N ASP A 34 1.56 -3.38 8.78
CA ASP A 34 1.50 -3.80 10.18
C ASP A 34 2.40 -4.98 10.48
N ALA A 35 2.45 -6.00 9.60
CA ALA A 35 3.36 -7.12 9.77
C ALA A 35 4.83 -6.69 9.81
N ILE A 36 5.24 -5.72 8.98
CA ILE A 36 6.61 -5.19 8.97
C ILE A 36 6.89 -4.36 10.23
N ILE A 37 5.94 -3.52 10.65
CA ILE A 37 6.06 -2.70 11.86
C ILE A 37 6.18 -3.60 13.10
N ALA A 38 5.31 -4.62 13.22
CA ALA A 38 5.33 -5.60 14.30
C ALA A 38 6.65 -6.39 14.35
N SER A 39 7.30 -6.58 13.20
CA SER A 39 8.61 -7.22 13.07
C SER A 39 9.80 -6.27 13.30
N GLY A 40 9.54 -4.99 13.63
CA GLY A 40 10.58 -3.98 13.89
C GLY A 40 11.21 -3.36 12.64
N GLY A 41 10.63 -3.59 11.46
CA GLY A 41 11.06 -2.99 10.19
C GLY A 41 10.41 -1.63 9.91
N ILE A 42 10.77 -1.05 8.76
CA ILE A 42 10.17 0.17 8.22
C ILE A 42 9.58 -0.18 6.85
N PRO A 43 8.25 -0.14 6.68
CA PRO A 43 7.61 -0.42 5.39
C PRO A 43 7.79 0.78 4.44
N ILE A 44 8.11 0.49 3.17
CA ILE A 44 8.22 1.48 2.09
C ILE A 44 7.30 1.03 0.95
N ILE A 45 6.30 1.85 0.62
CA ILE A 45 5.36 1.55 -0.46
C ILE A 45 6.01 1.93 -1.80
N LEU A 46 6.13 0.95 -2.69
CA LEU A 46 6.65 1.10 -4.04
C LEU A 46 5.46 1.16 -5.02
N PRO A 47 5.24 2.28 -5.73
CA PRO A 47 4.16 2.39 -6.70
C PRO A 47 4.41 1.46 -7.89
N THR A 48 3.33 0.93 -8.46
CA THR A 48 3.35 0.16 -9.71
C THR A 48 2.87 1.04 -10.87
N THR A 49 3.53 0.91 -12.03
CA THR A 49 3.19 1.61 -13.29
C THR A 49 2.08 0.91 -14.06
#